data_AF-A0A7Y5IHC5-F1
#
_entry.id   AF-A0A7Y5IHC5-F1
#
_cell.length_a   1.000
_cell.length_b   1.000
_cell.length_c   1.000
_cell.angle_alpha   90.00
_cell.angle_beta   90.00
_cell.angle_gamma   90.00
#
_symmetry.space_group_name_H-M   'P 1'
#
loop_
_entity.id
_entity.type
_entity.pdbx_description
1 polymer ?
#
loop_
_entity_poly.entity_id
_entity_poly.type
_entity_poly.pdbx_seq_one_letter_code
_entity_poly.pdbx_strand_id
1 'polypeptide(L)'
;MTGQRLSDAFSTIFSDQEWFNKVLVGGFYFLLIPFGIGIVMLNGFLEEFVAGVRNGATEMPQWRNSGTILRKGIRKSAFALMVLATVYILFFIGTIILTAVSAILILALFLTINTFQIIRSFRPLPLLVSYVLLTVAIAIGWMWIVVGWPLLIFLMMLVQAHLFTSR
;
A
#
# COMPACT_ATOMS: atom_id res chain seq x y z
N MET A 1 -15.90 -15.92 -11.50
CA MET A 1 -15.88 -15.79 -10.01
C MET A 1 -15.01 -14.63 -9.50
N THR A 2 -14.41 -13.79 -10.35
CA THR A 2 -13.60 -12.63 -9.94
C THR A 2 -14.43 -11.39 -9.56
N GLY A 3 -15.64 -11.21 -10.11
CA GLY A 3 -16.49 -10.05 -9.85
C GLY A 3 -17.08 -9.97 -8.43
N GLN A 4 -17.44 -11.12 -7.84
CA GLN A 4 -18.03 -11.18 -6.48
C GLN A 4 -17.08 -10.61 -5.41
N ARG A 5 -15.79 -10.94 -5.49
CA ARG A 5 -14.79 -10.56 -4.49
C ARG A 5 -14.41 -9.09 -4.51
N LEU A 6 -14.48 -8.46 -5.68
CA LEU A 6 -14.27 -7.02 -5.82
C LEU A 6 -15.47 -6.27 -5.23
N SER A 7 -16.69 -6.77 -5.47
CA SER A 7 -17.91 -6.28 -4.82
C SER A 7 -17.86 -6.38 -3.29
N ASP A 8 -17.33 -7.48 -2.73
CA ASP A 8 -17.23 -7.66 -1.28
C ASP A 8 -16.24 -6.67 -0.63
N ALA A 9 -15.11 -6.41 -1.29
CA ALA A 9 -14.14 -5.42 -0.86
C ALA A 9 -14.70 -4.00 -0.88
N PHE A 10 -15.41 -3.65 -1.96
CA PHE A 10 -16.14 -2.39 -2.08
C PHE A 10 -17.21 -2.25 -0.99
N SER A 11 -18.00 -3.30 -0.81
CA SER A 11 -19.07 -3.37 0.19
C SER A 11 -18.51 -3.12 1.59
N THR A 12 -17.40 -3.77 1.96
CA THR A 12 -16.77 -3.62 3.29
C THR A 12 -16.30 -2.19 3.57
N ILE A 13 -15.79 -1.49 2.55
CA ILE A 13 -15.36 -0.09 2.72
C ILE A 13 -16.58 0.82 2.85
N PHE A 14 -17.59 0.66 2.00
CA PHE A 14 -18.76 1.54 1.99
C PHE A 14 -19.83 1.21 3.03
N SER A 15 -19.79 0.02 3.64
CA SER A 15 -20.64 -0.36 4.76
C SER A 15 -20.23 0.29 6.07
N ASP A 16 -18.97 0.77 6.16
CA ASP A 16 -18.45 1.44 7.33
C ASP A 16 -18.91 2.91 7.37
N GLN A 17 -19.67 3.33 8.38
CA GLN A 17 -20.18 4.70 8.47
C GLN A 17 -19.08 5.77 8.50
N GLU A 18 -17.89 5.42 8.97
CA GLU A 18 -16.76 6.34 9.14
C GLU A 18 -15.71 6.20 8.02
N TRP A 19 -16.03 5.49 6.93
CA TRP A 19 -15.09 5.19 5.85
C TRP A 19 -14.39 6.44 5.31
N PHE A 20 -15.15 7.53 5.11
CA PHE A 20 -14.62 8.78 4.57
C PHE A 20 -13.58 9.42 5.51
N ASN A 21 -13.86 9.42 6.81
CA ASN A 21 -12.92 9.92 7.82
C ASN A 21 -11.67 9.03 7.88
N LYS A 22 -11.83 7.70 7.80
CA LYS A 22 -10.70 6.77 7.77
C LYS A 22 -9.82 6.95 6.53
N VAL A 23 -10.41 7.23 5.37
CA VAL A 23 -9.67 7.54 4.14
C VAL A 23 -8.94 8.89 4.25
N LEU A 24 -9.58 9.92 4.81
CA LEU A 24 -8.96 11.22 5.05
C LEU A 24 -7.75 11.11 6.00
N VAL A 25 -7.90 10.45 7.14
CA VAL A 25 -6.80 10.20 8.08
C VAL A 25 -5.71 9.36 7.42
N GLY A 26 -6.11 8.36 6.63
CA GLY A 26 -5.18 7.55 5.85
C GLY A 26 -4.27 8.40 4.99
N GLY A 27 -4.77 9.43 4.34
CA GLY A 27 -3.88 10.23 3.52
C GLY A 27 -3.32 11.51 4.11
N PHE A 28 -3.79 11.91 5.30
CA PHE A 28 -2.89 12.65 6.19
C PHE A 28 -1.60 11.84 6.44
N TYR A 29 -1.69 10.53 6.74
CA TYR A 29 -0.50 9.69 6.87
C TYR A 29 0.26 9.53 5.55
N PHE A 30 -0.42 9.54 4.40
CA PHE A 30 0.26 9.55 3.10
C PHE A 30 1.16 10.78 2.92
N LEU A 31 0.71 11.96 3.34
CA LEU A 31 1.54 13.18 3.33
C LEU A 31 2.75 13.07 4.27
N LEU A 32 2.70 12.20 5.28
CA LEU A 32 3.81 11.92 6.19
C LEU A 32 4.78 10.85 5.69
N ILE A 33 4.57 10.30 4.49
CA ILE A 33 5.47 9.31 3.87
C ILE A 33 6.93 9.81 3.76
N PRO A 34 7.22 11.07 3.36
CA PRO A 34 8.60 11.56 3.27
C PRO A 34 9.36 11.52 4.61
N PHE A 35 8.63 11.54 5.74
CA PHE A 35 9.19 11.46 7.09
C PHE A 35 9.25 10.01 7.62
N GLY A 36 8.92 9.02 6.79
CA GLY A 36 8.89 7.60 7.14
C GLY A 36 7.68 7.18 7.99
N ILE A 37 7.17 8.06 8.87
CA ILE A 37 6.03 7.80 9.76
C ILE A 37 4.80 7.36 8.96
N GLY A 38 4.53 8.02 7.82
CA GLY A 38 3.40 7.71 6.96
C GLY A 38 3.39 6.28 6.44
N ILE A 39 4.55 5.81 5.96
CA ILE A 39 4.73 4.44 5.44
C ILE A 39 4.40 3.42 6.53
N VAL A 40 4.94 3.63 7.74
CA VAL A 40 4.76 2.72 8.87
C VAL A 40 3.28 2.61 9.23
N MET A 41 2.60 3.75 9.39
CA MET A 41 1.20 3.79 9.79
C MET A 41 0.27 3.18 8.74
N LEU A 42 0.49 3.52 7.46
CA LEU A 42 -0.28 2.96 6.35
C LEU A 42 -0.11 1.44 6.22
N ASN A 43 1.11 0.93 6.33
CA ASN A 43 1.38 -0.51 6.26
C ASN A 43 0.70 -1.28 7.41
N GLY A 44 0.71 -0.72 8.62
CA GLY A 44 0.04 -1.31 9.77
C GLY A 44 -1.47 -1.34 9.60
N PHE A 45 -2.05 -0.25 9.10
CA PHE A 45 -3.48 -0.14 8.84
C PHE A 45 -3.94 -1.15 7.78
N LEU A 46 -3.18 -1.26 6.68
CA LEU A 46 -3.46 -2.23 5.61
C LEU A 46 -3.38 -3.67 6.12
N GLU A 47 -2.40 -3.99 6.96
CA GLU A 47 -2.29 -5.33 7.55
C GLU A 47 -3.51 -5.67 8.40
N GLU A 48 -3.97 -4.73 9.22
CA GLU A 48 -5.16 -4.93 10.03
C GLU A 48 -6.43 -5.03 9.20
N PHE A 49 -6.56 -4.20 8.16
CA PHE A 49 -7.69 -4.25 7.23
C PHE A 49 -7.75 -5.57 6.48
N VAL A 50 -6.64 -6.00 5.88
CA VAL A 50 -6.55 -7.27 5.15
C VAL A 50 -6.80 -8.46 6.07
N ALA A 51 -6.30 -8.43 7.31
CA ALA A 51 -6.57 -9.47 8.31
C ALA A 51 -8.06 -9.50 8.71
N GLY A 52 -8.68 -8.32 8.89
CA GLY A 52 -10.10 -8.18 9.19
C GLY A 52 -10.99 -8.75 8.08
N VAL A 53 -10.76 -8.31 6.83
CA VAL A 53 -11.50 -8.79 5.65
C VAL A 53 -11.39 -10.32 5.51
N ARG A 54 -10.20 -10.88 5.75
CA ARG A 54 -9.99 -12.35 5.73
C ARG A 54 -10.77 -13.11 6.79
N ASN A 55 -11.01 -12.47 7.94
CA ASN A 55 -11.77 -13.03 9.04
C ASN A 55 -13.28 -12.70 8.96
N GLY A 56 -13.73 -12.08 7.86
CA GLY A 56 -15.14 -11.72 7.65
C GLY A 56 -15.57 -10.45 8.38
N ALA A 57 -14.65 -9.57 8.79
CA ALA A 57 -15.01 -8.28 9.34
C ALA A 57 -15.68 -7.39 8.29
N THR A 58 -16.73 -6.67 8.70
CA THR A 58 -17.53 -5.79 7.84
C THR A 58 -17.15 -4.31 7.93
N GLU A 59 -16.15 -3.98 8.75
CA GLU A 59 -15.73 -2.61 9.05
C GLU A 59 -14.22 -2.44 8.88
N MET A 60 -13.80 -1.22 8.54
CA MET A 60 -12.39 -0.86 8.44
C MET A 60 -11.77 -0.68 9.84
N PRO A 61 -10.46 -0.93 10.01
CA PRO A 61 -9.76 -0.68 11.26
C PRO A 61 -9.92 0.77 11.72
N GLN A 62 -9.89 0.97 13.03
CA GLN A 62 -9.95 2.28 13.64
C GLN A 62 -8.54 2.85 13.83
N TRP A 63 -8.29 4.08 13.34
CA TRP A 63 -7.01 4.78 13.52
C TRP A 63 -6.65 5.05 14.98
N ARG A 64 -7.64 5.01 15.88
CA ARG A 64 -7.47 5.14 17.34
C ARG A 64 -6.61 4.02 17.94
N ASN A 65 -6.54 2.84 17.29
CA ASN A 65 -5.66 1.74 17.69
C ASN A 65 -4.21 1.94 17.23
N SER A 66 -3.69 3.16 17.39
CA SER A 66 -2.40 3.58 16.83
C SER A 66 -1.23 2.72 17.31
N GLY A 67 -1.25 2.23 18.55
CA GLY A 67 -0.20 1.34 19.07
C GLY A 67 -0.10 0.00 18.33
N THR A 68 -1.25 -0.65 18.07
CA THR A 68 -1.30 -1.92 17.33
C THR A 68 -0.93 -1.71 15.86
N ILE A 69 -1.49 -0.66 15.25
CA ILE A 69 -1.19 -0.26 13.87
C ILE A 69 0.31 0.03 13.72
N LEU A 70 0.89 0.81 14.62
CA LEU A 70 2.31 1.16 14.59
C LEU A 70 3.19 -0.09 14.73
N ARG A 71 2.89 -0.99 15.68
CA ARG A 71 3.69 -2.22 15.88
C ARG A 71 3.67 -3.13 14.66
N LYS A 72 2.48 -3.35 14.06
CA LYS A 72 2.31 -4.10 12.80
C LYS A 72 3.06 -3.42 11.65
N GLY A 73 2.88 -2.10 11.57
CA GLY A 73 3.52 -1.21 10.60
C GLY A 73 5.04 -1.27 10.64
N ILE A 74 5.65 -1.22 11.82
CA ILE A 74 7.11 -1.29 11.99
C ILE A 74 7.62 -2.63 11.48
N ARG A 75 6.97 -3.74 11.87
CA ARG A 75 7.37 -5.09 11.44
C ARG A 75 7.29 -5.24 9.91
N LYS A 76 6.19 -4.79 9.31
CA LYS A 76 5.98 -4.80 7.85
C LYS A 76 6.98 -3.91 7.12
N SER A 77 7.19 -2.70 7.62
CA SER A 77 8.07 -1.73 6.99
C SER A 77 9.54 -2.13 7.12
N ALA A 78 9.95 -2.70 8.26
CA ALA A 78 11.29 -3.27 8.43
C ALA A 78 11.54 -4.41 7.44
N PHE A 79 10.57 -5.32 7.27
CA PHE A 79 10.68 -6.37 6.27
C PHE A 79 10.74 -5.81 4.83
N ALA A 80 9.88 -4.83 4.52
CA ALA A 80 9.88 -4.17 3.22
C ALA A 80 11.23 -3.52 2.92
N LEU A 81 11.84 -2.84 3.91
CA LEU A 81 13.16 -2.23 3.81
C LEU A 81 14.28 -3.27 3.64
N MET A 82 14.20 -4.43 4.30
CA MET A 82 15.18 -5.52 4.10
C MET A 82 15.12 -6.10 2.69
N VAL A 83 13.91 -6.29 2.16
CA VAL A 83 13.70 -6.68 0.76
C VAL A 83 14.21 -5.59 -0.18
N LEU A 84 13.93 -4.31 0.13
CA LEU A 84 14.39 -3.16 -0.64
C LEU A 84 15.90 -3.15 -0.73
N ALA A 85 16.58 -3.27 0.41
CA ALA A 85 18.03 -3.31 0.49
C ALA A 85 18.59 -4.47 -0.33
N THR A 86 18.00 -5.67 -0.22
CA THR A 86 18.41 -6.85 -1.01
C THR A 86 18.25 -6.60 -2.52
N VAL A 87 17.09 -6.13 -2.97
CA VAL A 87 16.84 -5.84 -4.39
C VAL A 87 17.75 -4.72 -4.88
N TYR A 88 17.95 -3.67 -4.09
CA TYR A 88 18.85 -2.57 -4.41
C TYR A 88 20.29 -3.06 -4.57
N ILE A 89 20.80 -3.88 -3.64
CA ILE A 89 22.13 -4.47 -3.73
C ILE A 89 22.26 -5.32 -5.01
N LEU A 90 21.28 -6.18 -5.30
CA LEU A 90 21.28 -7.01 -6.51
C LEU A 90 21.21 -6.19 -7.81
N PHE A 91 20.46 -5.08 -7.81
CA PHE A 91 20.27 -4.22 -8.98
C PHE A 91 21.45 -3.27 -9.21
N PHE A 92 22.08 -2.78 -8.13
CA PHE A 92 23.26 -1.92 -8.17
C PHE A 92 24.51 -2.67 -8.61
N ILE A 93 24.60 -3.98 -8.28
CA ILE A 93 25.59 -4.87 -8.88
C ILE A 93 25.36 -5.03 -10.40
N GLY A 94 24.13 -4.84 -10.89
CA GLY A 94 23.74 -5.05 -12.29
C GLY A 94 23.71 -3.81 -13.20
N THR A 95 23.46 -2.59 -12.71
CA THR A 95 23.27 -1.39 -13.56
C THR A 95 23.60 -0.05 -12.88
N ILE A 96 24.29 0.85 -13.61
CA ILE A 96 24.77 2.18 -13.16
C ILE A 96 23.85 3.36 -13.62
N ILE A 97 22.78 3.12 -14.38
CA ILE A 97 22.15 4.17 -15.23
C ILE A 97 20.71 4.54 -14.80
N LEU A 98 20.46 4.78 -13.51
CA LEU A 98 19.23 5.43 -13.04
C LEU A 98 19.59 6.45 -11.97
N THR A 99 19.10 7.69 -12.11
CA THR A 99 19.41 8.73 -11.12
C THR A 99 18.89 8.30 -9.76
N ALA A 100 19.77 8.27 -8.75
CA ALA A 100 19.51 7.64 -7.46
C ALA A 100 18.18 8.09 -6.81
N VAL A 101 17.83 9.37 -6.95
CA VAL A 101 16.62 9.97 -6.36
C VAL A 101 15.34 9.42 -6.98
N SER A 102 15.28 9.27 -8.31
CA SER A 102 14.08 8.78 -9.01
C SER A 102 13.91 7.27 -8.81
N ALA A 103 15.01 6.52 -8.78
CA ALA A 103 15.00 5.11 -8.42
C ALA A 103 14.50 4.91 -6.99
N ILE A 104 14.99 5.67 -6.01
CA ILE A 104 14.57 5.55 -4.60
C ILE A 104 13.07 5.83 -4.42
N LEU A 105 12.53 6.87 -5.06
CA LEU A 105 11.12 7.23 -4.98
C LEU A 105 10.21 6.16 -5.60
N ILE A 106 10.55 5.67 -6.80
CA ILE A 106 9.79 4.61 -7.48
C ILE A 106 9.88 3.31 -6.70
N LEU A 107 11.06 2.95 -6.17
CA LEU A 107 11.28 1.73 -5.40
C LEU A 107 10.54 1.78 -4.05
N ALA A 108 10.56 2.92 -3.34
CA ALA A 108 9.87 3.12 -2.08
C ALA A 108 8.34 3.00 -2.23
N LEU A 109 7.77 3.65 -3.24
CA LEU A 109 6.35 3.55 -3.56
C LEU A 109 5.96 2.15 -4.05
N PHE A 110 6.79 1.52 -4.89
CA PHE A 110 6.57 0.16 -5.38
C PHE A 110 6.54 -0.85 -4.23
N LEU A 111 7.48 -0.74 -3.29
CA LEU A 111 7.54 -1.62 -2.14
C LEU A 111 6.42 -1.33 -1.15
N THR A 112 6.04 -0.07 -0.92
CA THR A 112 4.88 0.25 -0.06
C THR A 112 3.60 -0.40 -0.59
N ILE A 113 3.38 -0.39 -1.91
CA ILE A 113 2.21 -1.01 -2.55
C ILE A 113 2.31 -2.55 -2.58
N ASN A 114 3.51 -3.12 -2.73
CA ASN A 114 3.72 -4.55 -2.98
C ASN A 114 4.32 -5.35 -1.81
N THR A 115 4.61 -4.73 -0.67
CA THR A 115 5.20 -5.39 0.52
C THR A 115 4.42 -6.67 0.87
N PHE A 116 3.10 -6.59 0.77
CA PHE A 116 2.21 -7.69 1.10
C PHE A 116 2.18 -8.82 0.05
N GLN A 117 2.39 -8.50 -1.23
CA GLN A 117 2.53 -9.51 -2.29
C GLN A 117 3.87 -10.24 -2.19
N ILE A 118 4.96 -9.49 -1.98
CA ILE A 118 6.32 -10.04 -1.90
C ILE A 118 6.46 -11.02 -0.72
N ILE A 119 5.83 -10.70 0.42
CA ILE A 119 5.84 -11.58 1.61
C ILE A 119 5.14 -12.92 1.36
N ARG A 120 4.10 -12.97 0.51
CA ARG A 120 3.16 -14.10 0.47
C ARG A 120 3.25 -14.97 -0.79
N SER A 121 3.63 -14.41 -1.92
CA SER A 121 4.02 -15.19 -3.10
C SER A 121 4.75 -14.30 -4.08
N PHE A 122 5.94 -14.70 -4.48
CA PHE A 122 6.65 -14.07 -5.57
C PHE A 122 5.91 -14.37 -6.89
N ARG A 123 4.99 -13.49 -7.30
CA ARG A 123 4.33 -13.55 -8.61
C ARG A 123 4.75 -12.31 -9.40
N PRO A 124 5.41 -12.45 -10.56
CA PRO A 124 5.98 -11.32 -11.28
C PRO A 124 4.93 -10.45 -11.98
N LEU A 125 3.79 -11.02 -12.39
CA LEU A 125 2.76 -10.30 -13.15
C LEU A 125 2.08 -9.16 -12.35
N PRO A 126 1.59 -9.38 -11.10
CA PRO A 126 0.94 -8.32 -10.33
C PRO A 126 1.95 -7.26 -9.86
N LEU A 127 3.21 -7.64 -9.68
CA LEU A 127 4.33 -6.72 -9.45
C LEU A 127 4.51 -5.80 -10.65
N LEU A 128 4.63 -6.33 -11.87
CA LEU A 128 4.75 -5.55 -13.10
C LEU A 128 3.59 -4.56 -13.29
N VAL A 129 2.35 -5.02 -13.10
CA VAL A 129 1.15 -4.16 -13.21
C VAL A 129 1.18 -3.03 -12.20
N SER A 130 1.55 -3.32 -10.94
CA SER A 130 1.63 -2.31 -9.88
C SER A 130 2.74 -1.29 -10.14
N TYR A 131 3.88 -1.73 -10.70
CA TYR A 131 4.98 -0.85 -11.09
C TYR A 131 4.58 0.13 -12.21
N VAL A 132 3.91 -0.37 -13.25
CA VAL A 132 3.45 0.46 -14.37
C VAL A 132 2.41 1.47 -13.90
N LEU A 133 1.42 1.05 -13.11
CA LEU A 133 0.40 1.95 -12.57
C LEU A 133 1.00 3.06 -11.69
N LEU A 134 1.98 2.71 -10.87
CA LEU A 134 2.68 3.68 -10.04
C LEU A 134 3.47 4.69 -10.87
N THR A 135 4.17 4.21 -11.91
CA THR A 135 4.96 5.08 -12.80
C THR A 135 4.04 6.04 -13.55
N VAL A 136 2.88 5.57 -14.01
CA VAL A 136 1.84 6.41 -14.63
C VAL A 136 1.28 7.41 -13.61
N ALA A 137 1.00 7.01 -12.38
CA ALA A 137 0.50 7.91 -11.33
C ALA A 137 1.49 9.03 -10.97
N ILE A 138 2.79 8.72 -10.91
CA ILE A 138 3.85 9.71 -10.68
C ILE A 138 3.98 10.65 -11.90
N ALA A 139 3.90 10.12 -13.12
CA ALA A 139 4.02 10.88 -14.36
C ALA A 139 2.86 11.86 -14.59
N ILE A 140 1.67 11.57 -14.06
CA ILE A 140 0.49 12.46 -14.14
C ILE A 140 0.62 13.69 -13.21
N GLY A 141 1.63 13.72 -12.33
CA GLY A 141 2.18 14.96 -11.78
C GLY A 141 1.56 15.48 -10.48
N TRP A 142 2.25 16.47 -9.89
CA TRP A 142 2.05 17.06 -8.56
C TRP A 142 0.64 17.57 -8.26
N MET A 143 -0.21 17.81 -9.27
CA MET A 143 -1.62 18.22 -9.07
C MET A 143 -2.46 17.11 -8.42
N TRP A 144 -2.06 15.84 -8.57
CA TRP A 144 -2.68 14.71 -7.87
C TRP A 144 -2.27 14.59 -6.39
N ILE A 145 -1.16 15.22 -5.98
CA ILE A 145 -0.70 15.20 -4.58
C ILE A 145 -1.64 16.00 -3.66
N VAL A 146 -2.41 16.95 -4.21
CA VAL A 146 -3.33 17.79 -3.43
C VAL A 146 -4.75 17.23 -3.41
N VAL A 147 -5.23 16.68 -4.53
CA VAL A 147 -6.64 16.26 -4.70
C VAL A 147 -6.79 14.75 -4.94
N GLY A 148 -5.77 14.09 -5.48
CA GLY A 148 -5.79 12.69 -5.88
C GLY A 148 -5.33 11.69 -4.82
N TRP A 149 -4.69 12.15 -3.73
CA TRP A 149 -4.20 11.26 -2.67
C TRP A 149 -5.30 10.45 -1.97
N PRO A 150 -6.52 10.96 -1.69
CA PRO A 150 -7.57 10.14 -1.06
C PRO A 150 -8.03 9.04 -2.02
N LEU A 151 -8.13 9.36 -3.32
CA LEU A 151 -8.48 8.41 -4.38
C LEU A 151 -7.40 7.32 -4.53
N LEU A 152 -6.13 7.69 -4.42
CA LEU A 152 -5.00 6.76 -4.47
C LEU A 152 -5.02 5.77 -3.32
N ILE A 153 -5.28 6.25 -2.10
CA ILE A 153 -5.38 5.39 -0.92
C ILE A 153 -6.59 4.48 -1.02
N PHE A 154 -7.72 5.03 -1.45
CA PHE A 154 -8.93 4.27 -1.71
C PHE A 154 -8.68 3.17 -2.76
N LEU A 155 -8.10 3.50 -3.91
CA LEU A 155 -7.71 2.55 -4.95
C LEU A 155 -6.73 1.50 -4.44
N MET A 156 -5.75 1.90 -3.63
CA MET A 156 -4.76 0.99 -3.05
C MET A 156 -5.43 -0.02 -2.10
N MET A 157 -6.30 0.45 -1.20
CA MET A 157 -7.09 -0.42 -0.31
C MET A 157 -7.92 -1.42 -1.12
N LEU A 158 -8.51 -0.96 -2.23
CA LEU A 158 -9.34 -1.77 -3.11
C LEU A 158 -8.55 -2.86 -3.84
N VAL A 159 -7.44 -2.47 -4.47
CA VAL A 159 -6.53 -3.40 -5.16
C VAL A 159 -6.01 -4.44 -4.19
N GLN A 160 -5.60 -4.03 -2.98
CA GLN A 160 -5.14 -4.98 -1.97
C GLN A 160 -6.26 -5.91 -1.50
N ALA A 161 -7.43 -5.40 -1.16
CA ALA A 161 -8.56 -6.24 -0.75
C ALA A 161 -8.95 -7.26 -1.84
N HIS A 162 -9.00 -6.86 -3.11
CA HIS A 162 -9.29 -7.77 -4.22
C HIS A 162 -8.22 -8.86 -4.38
N LEU A 163 -6.94 -8.47 -4.35
CA LEU A 163 -5.84 -9.42 -4.44
C LEU A 163 -5.83 -10.43 -3.29
N PHE A 164 -6.20 -10.00 -2.08
CA PHE A 164 -6.13 -10.84 -0.88
C PHE A 164 -7.37 -11.68 -0.60
N THR A 165 -8.54 -11.32 -1.13
CA THR A 165 -9.76 -12.15 -1.16
C THR A 165 -9.72 -13.19 -2.28
N SER A 166 -8.85 -13.02 -3.28
CA SER A 166 -8.72 -13.95 -4.40
C SER A 166 -8.11 -15.32 -4.05
N ARG A 167 -7.63 -15.50 -2.81
CA ARG A 167 -7.06 -16.74 -2.25
C ARG A 167 -7.69 -17.09 -0.93
#